data_AF-A0A2D8KUX4-F1
#
_entry.id   AF-A0A2D8KUX4-F1
#
_cell.length_a   1.000
_cell.length_b   1.000
_cell.length_c   1.000
_cell.angle_alpha   90.00
_cell.angle_beta   90.00
_cell.angle_gamma   90.00
#
_symmetry.space_group_name_H-M   'P 1'
#
loop_
_entity.id
_entity.type
_entity.pdbx_description
1 polymer ?
#
loop_
_entity_poly.entity_id
_entity_poly.type
_entity_poly.pdbx_seq_one_letter_code
_entity_poly.pdbx_strand_id
1 'polypeptide(L)'
;IGFLIYDRNWLLYLALMLLALPLISMKASLALASIWFSFSAILGKIMNFVWMFLCFYLILVPLAFLQKIFGKNQILRKREENTYFRSRNHLFTREDISKPW
;
A
#
# COMPACT_ATOMS: atom_id res chain seq x y z
N ILE A 1 -31.28 -12.73 0.20
CA ILE A 1 -31.20 -13.94 -0.66
C ILE A 1 -30.30 -15.03 -0.04
N GLY A 2 -29.03 -14.76 0.34
CA GLY A 2 -28.13 -15.81 0.87
C GLY A 2 -28.50 -16.41 2.23
N PHE A 3 -29.26 -15.70 3.07
CA PHE A 3 -29.65 -16.18 4.41
C PHE A 3 -30.66 -17.33 4.40
N LEU A 4 -31.57 -17.37 3.42
CA LEU A 4 -32.65 -18.37 3.35
C LEU A 4 -32.15 -19.75 2.85
N ILE A 5 -30.93 -19.82 2.29
CA ILE A 5 -30.41 -21.00 1.60
C ILE A 5 -29.57 -21.89 2.53
N TYR A 6 -28.95 -21.30 3.55
CA TYR A 6 -28.25 -22.01 4.61
C TYR A 6 -29.07 -21.89 5.88
N ASP A 7 -29.53 -23.02 6.43
CA ASP A 7 -30.34 -23.14 7.65
C ASP A 7 -29.56 -22.66 8.90
N ARG A 8 -29.21 -21.37 8.91
CA ARG A 8 -28.43 -20.68 9.92
C ARG A 8 -29.30 -19.64 10.62
N ASN A 9 -30.48 -20.07 11.04
CA ASN A 9 -31.48 -19.27 11.75
C ASN A 9 -30.87 -18.49 12.93
N TRP A 10 -29.80 -19.02 13.55
CA TRP A 10 -29.05 -18.33 14.60
C TRP A 10 -28.42 -16.99 14.18
N LEU A 11 -27.98 -16.82 12.92
CA LEU A 11 -27.46 -15.53 12.44
C LEU A 11 -28.59 -14.48 12.31
N LEU A 12 -29.82 -14.90 12.00
CA LEU A 12 -30.97 -13.98 11.94
C LEU A 12 -31.29 -13.50 13.35
N TYR A 13 -31.38 -14.42 14.32
CA TYR A 13 -31.61 -14.06 15.71
C TYR A 13 -30.49 -13.16 16.25
N LEU A 14 -29.23 -13.42 15.90
CA LEU A 14 -28.10 -12.58 16.27
C LEU A 14 -28.20 -11.17 15.66
N ALA A 15 -28.51 -11.06 14.36
CA ALA A 15 -28.67 -9.78 13.69
C ALA A 15 -29.85 -8.99 14.25
N LEU A 16 -30.98 -9.66 14.51
CA LEU A 16 -32.17 -9.05 15.09
C LEU A 16 -31.90 -8.56 16.52
N MET A 17 -31.20 -9.36 17.33
CA MET A 17 -30.76 -8.95 18.66
C MET A 17 -29.82 -7.75 18.59
N LEU A 18 -28.81 -7.79 17.73
CA LEU A 18 -27.84 -6.71 17.58
C LEU A 18 -28.48 -5.40 17.11
N LEU A 19 -29.58 -5.48 16.34
CA LEU A 19 -30.37 -4.33 15.91
C LEU A 19 -31.30 -3.81 17.02
N ALA A 20 -31.89 -4.71 17.81
CA ALA A 20 -32.83 -4.36 18.88
C ALA A 20 -32.13 -3.83 20.15
N LEU A 21 -30.96 -4.38 20.50
CA LEU A 21 -30.14 -3.97 21.65
C LEU A 21 -29.88 -2.45 21.76
N PRO A 22 -29.42 -1.76 20.71
CA PRO A 22 -29.19 -0.31 20.77
C PRO A 22 -30.47 0.52 20.84
N LEU A 23 -31.62 -0.01 20.39
CA LEU A 23 -32.91 0.68 20.46
C LEU A 23 -33.51 0.68 21.88
N ILE A 24 -33.22 -0.36 22.66
CA ILE A 24 -33.80 -0.53 24.01
C ILE A 24 -32.99 0.22 25.07
N SER A 25 -31.67 0.35 24.90
CA SER A 25 -30.80 0.96 25.90
C SER A 25 -29.72 1.84 25.29
N MET A 26 -29.73 3.11 25.67
CA MET A 26 -28.70 4.09 25.29
C MET A 26 -27.31 3.66 25.76
N LYS A 27 -27.19 3.03 26.94
CA LYS A 27 -25.90 2.53 27.46
C LYS A 27 -25.34 1.39 26.60
N ALA A 28 -26.20 0.45 26.16
CA ALA A 28 -25.80 -0.63 25.29
C ALA A 28 -25.36 -0.11 23.90
N SER A 29 -26.09 0.87 23.36
CA SER A 29 -25.72 1.54 22.11
C SER A 29 -24.36 2.22 22.20
N LEU A 30 -24.08 2.95 23.29
CA LEU A 30 -22.80 3.63 23.50
C LEU A 30 -21.63 2.65 23.63
N ALA A 31 -21.82 1.53 24.34
CA ALA A 31 -20.80 0.48 24.45
C ALA A 31 -20.49 -0.15 23.08
N LEU A 32 -21.53 -0.52 22.32
CA LEU A 32 -21.38 -1.10 20.99
C LEU A 32 -20.70 -0.11 20.02
N ALA A 33 -21.11 1.16 20.05
CA ALA A 33 -20.50 2.22 19.27
C ALA A 33 -19.03 2.41 19.64
N SER A 34 -18.68 2.42 20.94
CA SER A 34 -17.29 2.58 21.39
C SER A 34 -16.39 1.43 20.90
N ILE A 35 -16.89 0.19 20.96
CA ILE A 35 -16.18 -0.98 20.42
C ILE A 35 -16.00 -0.83 18.90
N TRP A 36 -17.07 -0.48 18.19
CA TRP A 36 -17.05 -0.31 16.74
C TRP A 36 -16.10 0.82 16.29
N PHE A 37 -16.14 1.97 16.94
CA PHE A 37 -15.25 3.09 16.65
C PHE A 37 -13.80 2.77 16.96
N SER A 38 -13.52 2.06 18.06
CA SER A 38 -12.17 1.62 18.41
C SER A 38 -11.62 0.66 17.35
N PHE A 39 -12.45 -0.28 16.90
CA PHE A 39 -12.11 -1.19 15.80
C PHE A 39 -11.84 -0.41 14.50
N SER A 40 -12.74 0.50 14.12
CA SER A 40 -12.58 1.33 12.93
C SER A 40 -11.35 2.23 12.99
N ALA A 41 -10.99 2.75 14.17
CA ALA A 41 -9.80 3.58 14.34
C ALA A 41 -8.51 2.77 14.13
N ILE A 42 -8.46 1.53 14.61
CA ILE A 42 -7.34 0.61 14.35
C ILE A 42 -7.27 0.28 12.85
N LEU A 43 -8.41 -0.03 12.24
CA LEU A 43 -8.49 -0.33 10.80
C LEU A 43 -8.02 0.87 9.95
N GLY A 44 -8.43 2.09 10.32
CA GLY A 44 -8.04 3.32 9.65
C GLY A 44 -6.54 3.59 9.72
N LYS A 45 -5.87 3.29 10.84
CA LYS A 45 -4.40 3.38 10.96
C LYS A 45 -3.68 2.43 10.00
N ILE A 46 -4.23 1.23 9.81
CA ILE A 46 -3.64 0.20 8.94
C ILE A 46 -3.93 0.50 7.46
N MET A 47 -5.02 1.19 7.15
CA MET A 47 -5.43 1.47 5.78
C MET A 47 -4.37 2.18 4.94
N ASN A 48 -3.64 3.14 5.51
CA ASN A 48 -2.59 3.82 4.76
C ASN A 48 -1.52 2.84 4.25
N PHE A 49 -1.09 1.90 5.09
CA PHE A 49 -0.14 0.87 4.72
C PHE A 49 -0.70 -0.09 3.67
N VAL A 50 -1.99 -0.45 3.79
CA VAL A 50 -2.68 -1.31 2.82
C VAL A 50 -2.73 -0.64 1.45
N TRP A 51 -3.12 0.64 1.40
CA TRP A 51 -3.13 1.40 0.15
C TRP A 51 -1.74 1.53 -0.46
N MET A 52 -0.73 1.84 0.35
CA MET A 52 0.65 1.93 -0.12
C MET A 52 1.15 0.60 -0.69
N PHE A 53 0.90 -0.51 0.02
CA PHE A 53 1.25 -1.86 -0.45
C PHE A 53 0.52 -2.21 -1.75
N LEU A 54 -0.78 -1.91 -1.82
CA LEU A 54 -1.59 -2.21 -2.99
C LEU A 54 -1.14 -1.41 -4.21
N CYS A 55 -0.88 -0.11 -4.05
CA CYS A 55 -0.32 0.74 -5.11
C CYS A 55 1.06 0.24 -5.57
N PHE A 56 1.94 -0.11 -4.64
CA PHE A 56 3.25 -0.69 -4.98
C PHE A 56 3.09 -2.00 -5.77
N TYR A 57 2.24 -2.91 -5.30
CA TYR A 57 2.08 -4.21 -5.91
C TYR A 57 1.36 -4.15 -7.26
N LEU A 58 0.35 -3.29 -7.43
CA LEU A 58 -0.40 -3.18 -8.68
C LEU A 58 0.29 -2.31 -9.74
N ILE A 59 1.15 -1.37 -9.34
CA ILE A 59 1.79 -0.44 -10.27
C ILE A 59 3.28 -0.75 -10.41
N LEU A 60 4.03 -0.67 -9.31
CA LEU A 60 5.49 -0.75 -9.36
C LEU A 60 6.00 -2.16 -9.66
N VAL A 61 5.37 -3.20 -9.12
CA VAL A 61 5.77 -4.59 -9.38
C VAL A 61 5.60 -4.98 -10.86
N PRO A 62 4.43 -4.78 -11.51
CA PRO A 62 4.32 -5.08 -12.93
C PRO A 62 5.19 -4.15 -13.78
N LEU A 63 5.37 -2.88 -13.39
CA LEU A 63 6.27 -1.97 -14.09
C LEU A 63 7.73 -2.46 -14.03
N ALA A 64 8.20 -2.91 -12.88
CA ALA A 64 9.54 -3.48 -12.71
C ALA A 64 9.70 -4.78 -13.51
N PHE A 65 8.65 -5.62 -13.56
CA PHE A 65 8.66 -6.83 -14.37
C PHE A 65 8.72 -6.51 -15.87
N LEU A 66 7.94 -5.53 -16.33
CA LEU A 66 8.00 -5.01 -17.69
C LEU A 66 9.37 -4.42 -18.00
N GLN A 67 9.96 -3.64 -17.10
CA GLN A 67 11.32 -3.12 -17.25
C GLN A 67 12.36 -4.25 -17.34
N LYS A 68 12.19 -5.34 -16.59
CA LYS A 68 13.10 -6.49 -16.66
C LYS A 68 13.01 -7.22 -18.00
N ILE A 69 11.83 -7.27 -18.61
CA ILE A 69 11.60 -7.93 -19.90
C ILE A 69 12.01 -7.01 -21.08
N PHE A 70 11.59 -5.75 -21.07
CA PHE A 70 11.73 -4.81 -22.19
C PHE A 70 12.88 -3.82 -22.04
N GLY A 71 13.35 -3.56 -20.82
CA GLY A 71 14.40 -2.60 -20.55
C GLY A 71 15.77 -3.16 -20.93
N LYS A 72 16.46 -2.49 -21.87
CA LYS A 72 17.91 -2.60 -21.99
C LYS A 72 18.51 -2.18 -20.64
N ASN A 73 19.05 -3.13 -19.88
CA ASN A 73 19.77 -2.87 -18.63
C ASN A 73 20.99 -1.96 -18.89
N GLN A 74 20.79 -0.64 -18.89
CA GLN A 74 21.89 0.31 -19.10
C GLN A 74 22.79 0.41 -17.88
N ILE A 75 22.26 0.10 -16.68
CA ILE A 75 22.99 0.13 -15.41
C ILE A 75 23.96 -1.06 -15.28
N LEU A 76 23.62 -2.21 -15.88
CA LEU A 76 24.44 -3.43 -15.85
C LEU A 76 25.37 -3.57 -17.06
N ARG A 77 25.62 -2.49 -17.82
CA ARG A 77 26.69 -2.52 -18.83
C ARG A 77 28.02 -2.53 -18.09
N LYS A 78 28.40 -3.71 -17.59
CA LYS A 78 29.69 -4.00 -16.98
C LYS A 78 30.74 -3.49 -17.95
N ARG A 79 31.39 -2.38 -17.62
CA ARG A 79 32.58 -1.96 -18.34
C ARG A 79 33.69 -2.91 -17.93
N GLU A 80 34.61 -3.17 -18.85
CA GLU A 80 35.82 -3.96 -18.59
C GLU A 80 36.71 -3.32 -17.52
N GLU A 81 36.43 -2.06 -17.17
CA GLU A 81 37.13 -1.24 -16.19
C GLU A 81 36.67 -1.59 -14.76
N ASN A 82 37.62 -1.80 -13.83
CA ASN A 82 37.36 -2.08 -12.40
C ASN A 82 36.69 -0.90 -11.64
N THR A 83 36.40 0.20 -12.32
CA THR A 83 35.99 1.47 -11.71
C THR A 83 34.86 2.10 -12.52
N TYR A 84 33.87 2.66 -11.82
CA TYR A 84 32.74 3.40 -12.42
C TYR A 84 33.11 4.85 -12.82
N PHE A 85 34.24 5.38 -12.33
CA PHE A 85 34.73 6.70 -12.69
C PHE A 85 35.15 6.74 -14.16
N ARG A 86 34.74 7.80 -14.87
CA ARG A 86 35.25 8.13 -16.20
C ARG A 86 36.49 9.00 -16.05
N SER A 87 37.61 8.57 -16.63
CA SER A 87 38.77 9.45 -16.75
C SER A 87 38.44 10.59 -17.73
N ARG A 88 38.44 11.82 -17.23
CA ARG A 88 38.23 13.04 -18.00
C ARG A 88 39.60 13.57 -18.44
N ASN A 89 40.12 13.09 -19.57
CA ASN A 89 41.33 13.63 -20.18
C ASN A 89 40.99 14.85 -21.07
N HIS A 90 40.56 15.96 -20.47
CA HIS A 90 40.46 17.25 -21.16
C HIS A 90 41.26 18.31 -20.43
N LEU A 91 41.72 19.32 -21.17
CA LEU A 91 42.36 20.50 -20.58
C LEU A 91 41.27 21.32 -19.90
N PHE A 92 41.46 21.59 -18.61
CA PHE A 92 40.55 22.44 -17.84
C PHE A 92 40.57 23.87 -18.40
N THR A 93 39.40 24.33 -18.84
CA THR A 93 39.23 25.72 -19.29
C THR A 93 38.43 26.52 -18.26
N ARG A 94 38.38 27.85 -18.43
CA ARG A 94 37.63 28.72 -17.50
C ARG A 94 36.14 28.38 -17.47
N GLU A 95 35.61 27.81 -18.54
CA GLU A 95 34.21 27.39 -18.60
C GLU A 95 33.90 26.25 -17.60
N ASP A 96 34.86 25.36 -17.33
CA ASP A 96 34.69 24.25 -16.37
C ASP A 96 34.58 24.72 -14.92
N ILE A 97 35.17 25.87 -14.60
CA ILE A 97 35.07 26.50 -13.26
C ILE A 97 33.64 27.02 -13.04
N SER A 98 32.97 27.49 -14.11
CA SER A 98 31.61 28.00 -14.04
C SER A 98 30.54 26.91 -13.99
N LYS A 99 30.84 25.72 -14.52
CA LYS A 99 29.95 24.54 -14.53
C LYS A 99 30.76 23.28 -14.22
N PRO A 100 31.03 22.99 -12.94
CA PRO A 100 31.88 21.88 -12.53
C PRO A 100 31.25 20.48 -12.67
N TRP A 101 30.01 20.37 -13.19
CA TRP A 101 29.29 19.12 -13.41
C TRP A 101 29.36 18.68 -14.89
#